data_AF-H2U353-F1
#
_entry.id   AF-H2U353-F1
#
_cell.length_a   1.000
_cell.length_b   1.000
_cell.length_c   1.000
_cell.angle_alpha   90.00
_cell.angle_beta   90.00
_cell.angle_gamma   90.00
#
_symmetry.space_group_name_H-M   'P 1'
#
loop_
_entity.id
_entity.type
_entity.pdbx_description
1 polymer ?
#
loop_
_entity_poly.entity_id
_entity_poly.type
_entity_poly.pdbx_seq_one_letter_code
_entity_poly.pdbx_strand_id
1 'polypeptide(L)'
;MDQELEGTVKVLLQKAGQTNNFIRQAVDAALESMMQYCTATRSICALLSVGVSHPNTLVRQCTARHLANLVEKVGAARLLSGMKEPTERILHSVTKFVQDVSPKTRYFGRQMLLSLSSHPNFDKILEKHISGQDLLTIKNIFINLNKEGNKMPPDSQSAKGKRIVPVRGVGNKTEYCEQLTSLLASNDFRDRIKGIDQLLADCQHNSNMVINTIFPVFDAFKDRLLESNSKVNLHALESLPKIISMLKNDMSRVVNILFPAIVDNHLNSKNNAIYSAAVGAINALILHLDRQILVQPFCTKAQFLKGKAKVDLIEKVAELVPEVYPCKPQVVEHKVLPLLWHLLSTSTHKGSTLCRSGSLSSATNKLCQALYVQMGPSLTDLSASQSATVHVLLNDILRTEN
;
A
#
# COMPACT_ATOMS: atom_id res chain seq x y z
N MET A 1 -28.33 31.04 2.43
CA MET A 1 -27.93 29.67 2.06
C MET A 1 -27.31 29.54 0.68
N ASP A 2 -27.95 29.94 -0.44
CA ASP A 2 -27.32 29.79 -1.78
C ASP A 2 -26.03 30.60 -1.96
N GLN A 3 -26.03 31.87 -1.57
CA GLN A 3 -24.84 32.74 -1.62
C GLN A 3 -23.72 32.25 -0.68
N GLU A 4 -24.06 31.61 0.44
CA GLU A 4 -23.08 31.09 1.40
C GLU A 4 -22.37 29.85 0.84
N LEU A 5 -23.10 28.99 0.13
CA LEU A 5 -22.54 27.82 -0.56
C LEU A 5 -21.58 28.26 -1.67
N GLU A 6 -22.00 29.21 -2.51
CA GLU A 6 -21.14 29.76 -3.57
C GLU A 6 -19.88 30.43 -2.98
N GLY A 7 -20.03 31.20 -1.91
CA GLY A 7 -18.91 31.80 -1.19
C GLY A 7 -17.93 30.75 -0.64
N THR A 8 -18.45 29.67 -0.07
CA THR A 8 -17.65 28.56 0.45
C THR A 8 -16.90 27.83 -0.67
N VAL A 9 -17.58 27.48 -1.75
CA VAL A 9 -16.98 26.83 -2.93
C VAL A 9 -15.89 27.72 -3.53
N LYS A 10 -16.11 29.04 -3.58
CA LYS A 10 -15.11 29.98 -4.07
C LYS A 10 -13.82 29.93 -3.24
N VAL A 11 -13.93 29.96 -1.92
CA VAL A 11 -12.77 29.88 -1.01
C VAL A 11 -12.06 28.54 -1.16
N LEU A 12 -12.80 27.44 -1.17
CA LEU A 12 -12.25 26.09 -1.35
C LEU A 12 -11.49 25.96 -2.68
N LEU A 13 -12.10 26.40 -3.79
CA LEU A 13 -11.47 26.35 -5.10
C LEU A 13 -10.23 27.25 -5.20
N GLN A 14 -10.20 28.41 -4.56
CA GLN A 14 -8.97 29.21 -4.46
C GLN A 14 -7.85 28.45 -3.73
N LYS A 15 -8.18 27.74 -2.65
CA LYS A 15 -7.23 26.89 -1.92
C LYS A 15 -6.79 25.66 -2.73
N ALA A 16 -7.65 25.12 -3.61
CA ALA A 16 -7.28 24.05 -4.55
C ALA A 16 -6.14 24.45 -5.50
N GLY A 17 -5.98 25.76 -5.75
CA GLY A 17 -4.92 26.31 -6.59
C GLY A 17 -3.54 26.38 -5.92
N GLN A 18 -3.44 26.06 -4.62
CA GLN A 18 -2.18 26.14 -3.88
C GLN A 18 -1.28 24.93 -4.14
N THR A 19 0.03 25.11 -3.97
CA THR A 19 1.05 24.06 -4.21
C THR A 19 1.05 22.96 -3.15
N ASN A 20 0.52 23.23 -1.96
CA ASN A 20 0.50 22.27 -0.86
C ASN A 20 -0.52 21.14 -1.10
N ASN A 21 -0.03 19.90 -1.23
CA ASN A 21 -0.86 18.71 -1.43
C ASN A 21 -1.85 18.44 -0.29
N PHE A 22 -1.46 18.68 0.97
CA PHE A 22 -2.36 18.48 2.11
C PHE A 22 -3.54 19.43 2.05
N ILE A 23 -3.31 20.68 1.64
CA ILE A 23 -4.40 21.65 1.45
C ILE A 23 -5.30 21.20 0.29
N ARG A 24 -4.72 20.73 -0.83
CA ARG A 24 -5.51 20.23 -1.96
C ARG A 24 -6.37 19.01 -1.57
N GLN A 25 -5.82 18.07 -0.81
CA GLN A 25 -6.57 16.91 -0.30
C GLN A 25 -7.67 17.32 0.68
N ALA A 26 -7.39 18.26 1.58
CA ALA A 26 -8.40 18.78 2.51
C ALA A 26 -9.54 19.50 1.76
N VAL A 27 -9.21 20.27 0.71
CA VAL A 27 -10.20 20.89 -0.18
C VAL A 27 -11.03 19.83 -0.90
N ASP A 28 -10.40 18.76 -1.40
CA ASP A 28 -11.11 17.67 -2.07
C ASP A 28 -12.09 16.97 -1.14
N ALA A 29 -11.68 16.64 0.09
CA ALA A 29 -12.55 16.05 1.11
C ALA A 29 -13.70 16.99 1.52
N ALA A 30 -13.45 18.30 1.60
CA ALA A 30 -14.47 19.30 1.91
C ALA A 30 -15.51 19.42 0.78
N LEU A 31 -15.07 19.44 -0.48
CA LEU A 31 -15.95 19.47 -1.65
C LEU A 31 -16.75 18.16 -1.79
N GLU A 32 -16.15 17.01 -1.47
CA GLU A 32 -16.87 15.73 -1.41
C GLU A 32 -17.95 15.70 -0.33
N SER A 33 -17.62 16.17 0.88
CA SER A 33 -18.61 16.33 1.95
C SER A 33 -19.74 17.27 1.52
N MET A 34 -19.43 18.40 0.90
CA MET A 34 -20.44 19.31 0.36
C MET A 34 -21.38 18.61 -0.63
N MET A 35 -20.86 17.78 -1.54
CA MET A 35 -21.65 17.04 -2.52
C MET A 35 -22.53 15.94 -1.88
N GLN A 36 -22.23 15.51 -0.66
CA GLN A 36 -23.04 14.57 0.11
C GLN A 36 -24.26 15.25 0.76
N TYR A 37 -24.10 16.48 1.26
CA TYR A 37 -25.13 17.17 2.04
C TYR A 37 -25.90 18.25 1.26
N CYS A 38 -25.42 18.67 0.09
CA CYS A 38 -26.12 19.59 -0.80
C CYS A 38 -26.82 18.85 -1.95
N THR A 39 -27.90 19.43 -2.48
CA THR A 39 -28.53 18.89 -3.70
C THR A 39 -27.54 19.00 -4.87
N ALA A 40 -27.44 17.95 -5.71
CA ALA A 40 -26.50 17.92 -6.82
C ALA A 40 -26.63 19.11 -7.78
N THR A 41 -27.85 19.61 -8.02
CA THR A 41 -28.09 20.79 -8.88
C THR A 41 -27.43 22.05 -8.31
N ARG A 42 -27.54 22.29 -7.00
CA ARG A 42 -26.90 23.43 -6.31
C ARG A 42 -25.37 23.30 -6.34
N SER A 43 -24.84 22.11 -6.08
CA SER A 43 -23.39 21.85 -6.15
C SER A 43 -22.84 22.08 -7.57
N ILE A 44 -23.56 21.67 -8.61
CA ILE A 44 -23.22 21.95 -10.01
C ILE A 44 -23.18 23.46 -10.25
N CYS A 45 -24.24 24.20 -9.90
CA CYS A 45 -24.30 25.66 -10.09
C CYS A 45 -23.14 26.39 -9.40
N ALA A 46 -22.81 26.01 -8.16
CA ALA A 46 -21.73 26.62 -7.38
C ALA A 46 -20.33 26.31 -7.94
N LEU A 47 -20.08 25.10 -8.42
CA LEU A 47 -18.80 24.77 -9.08
C LEU A 47 -18.65 25.50 -10.42
N LEU A 48 -19.76 25.62 -11.17
CA LEU A 48 -19.79 26.28 -12.47
C LEU A 48 -19.59 27.80 -12.38
N SER A 49 -20.02 28.46 -11.30
CA SER A 49 -19.88 29.91 -11.15
C SER A 49 -18.44 30.36 -10.96
N VAL A 50 -17.58 29.52 -10.40
CA VAL A 50 -16.22 29.91 -10.02
C VAL A 50 -15.14 29.22 -10.86
N GLY A 51 -15.27 27.91 -11.07
CA GLY A 51 -14.13 27.08 -11.39
C GLY A 51 -13.80 26.90 -12.88
N VAL A 52 -14.78 27.10 -13.77
CA VAL A 52 -14.67 26.72 -15.19
C VAL A 52 -13.65 27.56 -15.95
N SER A 53 -13.60 28.88 -15.68
CA SER A 53 -12.73 29.83 -16.39
C SER A 53 -11.67 30.45 -15.48
N HIS A 54 -11.33 29.78 -14.38
CA HIS A 54 -10.33 30.27 -13.44
C HIS A 54 -8.92 30.29 -14.08
N PRO A 55 -8.07 31.31 -13.85
CA PRO A 55 -6.75 31.40 -14.48
C PRO A 55 -5.81 30.25 -14.06
N ASN A 56 -5.90 29.82 -12.81
CA ASN A 56 -5.10 28.70 -12.29
C ASN A 56 -5.64 27.35 -12.78
N THR A 57 -4.80 26.61 -13.51
CA THR A 57 -5.08 25.29 -14.07
C THR A 57 -5.47 24.24 -13.03
N LEU A 58 -4.89 24.27 -11.82
CA LEU A 58 -5.23 23.32 -10.75
C LEU A 58 -6.66 23.52 -10.25
N VAL A 59 -7.13 24.77 -10.23
CA VAL A 59 -8.50 25.10 -9.85
C VAL A 59 -9.48 24.58 -10.89
N ARG A 60 -9.19 24.81 -12.18
CA ARG A 60 -10.01 24.26 -13.28
C ARG A 60 -10.04 22.73 -13.24
N GLN A 61 -8.92 22.08 -12.95
CA GLN A 61 -8.83 20.62 -12.82
C GLN A 61 -9.65 20.09 -11.63
N CYS A 62 -9.53 20.71 -10.45
CA CYS A 62 -10.31 20.35 -9.25
C CYS A 62 -11.82 20.49 -9.53
N THR A 63 -12.20 21.59 -10.18
CA THR A 63 -13.58 21.85 -10.60
C THR A 63 -14.09 20.78 -11.56
N ALA A 64 -13.34 20.49 -12.63
CA ALA A 64 -13.75 19.52 -13.64
C ALA A 64 -13.91 18.10 -13.07
N ARG A 65 -13.03 17.69 -12.14
CA ARG A 65 -13.11 16.39 -11.48
C ARG A 65 -14.39 16.24 -10.65
N HIS A 66 -14.66 17.20 -9.76
CA HIS A 66 -15.87 17.15 -8.92
C HIS A 66 -17.15 17.30 -9.75
N LEU A 67 -17.12 18.12 -10.81
CA LEU A 67 -18.24 18.27 -11.73
C LEU A 67 -18.52 16.98 -12.52
N ALA A 68 -17.49 16.25 -12.94
CA ALA A 68 -17.65 14.98 -13.64
C ALA A 68 -18.43 13.95 -12.78
N ASN A 69 -18.07 13.82 -11.50
CA ASN A 69 -18.77 12.95 -10.55
C ASN A 69 -20.25 13.35 -10.39
N LEU A 70 -20.53 14.65 -10.33
CA LEU A 70 -21.90 15.15 -10.22
C LEU A 70 -22.70 14.93 -11.51
N VAL A 71 -22.09 15.14 -12.67
CA VAL A 71 -22.75 14.92 -13.97
C VAL A 71 -23.14 13.46 -14.14
N GLU A 72 -22.24 12.54 -13.80
CA GLU A 72 -22.50 11.10 -13.79
C GLU A 72 -23.61 10.73 -12.81
N LYS A 73 -23.53 11.22 -11.56
CA LYS A 73 -24.53 10.94 -10.51
C LYS A 73 -25.93 11.47 -10.86
N VAL A 74 -26.03 12.62 -11.50
CA VAL A 74 -27.31 13.23 -11.88
C VAL A 74 -27.89 12.58 -13.15
N GLY A 75 -27.02 12.19 -14.08
CA GLY A 75 -27.39 11.59 -15.35
C GLY A 75 -27.85 12.61 -16.41
N ALA A 76 -27.67 12.22 -17.68
CA ALA A 76 -27.94 13.09 -18.82
C ALA A 76 -29.42 13.48 -18.97
N ALA A 77 -30.35 12.58 -18.66
CA ALA A 77 -31.79 12.84 -18.75
C ALA A 77 -32.23 14.05 -17.92
N ARG A 78 -31.67 14.21 -16.72
CA ARG A 78 -32.03 15.33 -15.84
C ARG A 78 -31.31 16.62 -16.24
N LEU A 79 -30.04 16.54 -16.61
CA LEU A 79 -29.23 17.71 -16.99
C LEU A 79 -29.62 18.31 -18.35
N LEU A 80 -30.14 17.47 -19.25
CA LEU A 80 -30.56 17.84 -20.59
C LEU A 80 -32.10 17.84 -20.75
N SER A 81 -32.83 17.95 -19.64
CA SER A 81 -34.29 17.91 -19.57
C SER A 81 -35.02 19.07 -20.29
N GLY A 82 -34.29 20.00 -20.91
CA GLY A 82 -34.85 21.07 -21.74
C GLY A 82 -34.97 22.44 -21.05
N MET A 83 -34.60 22.54 -19.77
CA MET A 83 -34.44 23.83 -19.08
C MET A 83 -33.27 24.60 -19.72
N LYS A 84 -33.58 25.67 -20.46
CA LYS A 84 -32.61 26.37 -21.33
C LYS A 84 -31.33 26.76 -20.60
N GLU A 85 -31.42 27.46 -19.48
CA GLU A 85 -30.26 28.07 -18.82
C GLU A 85 -29.31 27.04 -18.15
N PRO A 86 -29.78 26.05 -17.35
CA PRO A 86 -28.89 25.01 -16.79
C PRO A 86 -28.26 24.12 -17.86
N THR A 87 -29.02 23.73 -18.88
CA THR A 87 -28.54 22.91 -20.00
C THR A 87 -27.49 23.66 -20.81
N GLU A 88 -27.73 24.93 -21.13
CA GLU A 88 -26.77 25.78 -21.82
C GLU A 88 -25.47 25.91 -21.02
N ARG A 89 -25.57 26.18 -19.72
CA ARG A 89 -24.41 26.40 -18.85
C ARG A 89 -23.53 25.15 -18.69
N ILE A 90 -24.13 23.97 -18.54
CA ILE A 90 -23.36 22.73 -18.44
C ILE A 90 -22.67 22.40 -19.76
N LEU A 91 -23.37 22.56 -20.90
CA LEU A 91 -22.79 22.29 -22.22
C LEU A 91 -21.60 23.22 -22.52
N HIS A 92 -21.76 24.53 -22.31
CA HIS A 92 -20.65 25.48 -22.47
C HIS A 92 -19.45 25.18 -21.57
N SER A 93 -19.71 24.67 -20.36
CA SER A 93 -18.64 24.33 -19.42
C SER A 93 -17.89 23.06 -19.85
N VAL A 94 -18.62 22.04 -20.32
CA VAL A 94 -18.02 20.85 -20.92
C VAL A 94 -17.20 21.22 -22.15
N THR A 95 -17.72 22.08 -23.04
CA THR A 95 -17.00 22.62 -24.21
C THR A 95 -15.68 23.25 -23.82
N LYS A 96 -15.65 24.05 -22.74
CA LYS A 96 -14.41 24.64 -22.23
C LYS A 96 -13.46 23.59 -21.67
N PHE A 97 -13.96 22.63 -20.88
CA PHE A 97 -13.10 21.62 -20.26
C PHE A 97 -12.48 20.66 -21.28
N VAL A 98 -13.21 20.21 -22.31
CA VAL A 98 -12.66 19.32 -23.34
C VAL A 98 -11.56 19.99 -24.17
N GLN A 99 -11.54 21.32 -24.21
CA GLN A 99 -10.55 22.15 -24.89
C GLN A 99 -9.50 22.76 -23.93
N ASP A 100 -9.51 22.40 -22.65
CA ASP A 100 -8.58 22.98 -21.66
C ASP A 100 -7.11 22.69 -21.99
N VAL A 101 -6.20 23.58 -21.61
CA VAL A 101 -4.75 23.37 -21.77
C VAL A 101 -4.25 22.17 -20.97
N SER A 102 -4.86 21.85 -19.83
CA SER A 102 -4.49 20.70 -18.98
C SER A 102 -5.05 19.38 -19.53
N PRO A 103 -4.19 18.38 -19.78
CA PRO A 103 -4.65 17.05 -20.18
C PRO A 103 -5.67 16.45 -19.19
N LYS A 104 -5.44 16.61 -17.88
CA LYS A 104 -6.32 16.08 -16.84
C LYS A 104 -7.68 16.76 -16.86
N THR A 105 -7.71 18.08 -17.04
CA THR A 105 -8.97 18.81 -17.17
C THR A 105 -9.72 18.35 -18.42
N ARG A 106 -9.03 18.15 -19.55
CA ARG A 106 -9.64 17.57 -20.76
C ARG A 106 -10.20 16.18 -20.53
N TYR A 107 -9.50 15.34 -19.77
CA TYR A 107 -10.00 14.01 -19.42
C TYR A 107 -11.36 14.07 -18.70
N PHE A 108 -11.47 14.89 -17.65
CA PHE A 108 -12.74 15.05 -16.94
C PHE A 108 -13.81 15.69 -17.82
N GLY A 109 -13.43 16.66 -18.68
CA GLY A 109 -14.31 17.21 -19.71
C GLY A 109 -14.90 16.14 -20.62
N ARG A 110 -14.04 15.23 -21.10
CA ARG A 110 -14.46 14.12 -21.98
C ARG A 110 -15.31 13.08 -21.25
N GLN A 111 -15.08 12.85 -19.95
CA GLN A 111 -15.96 12.00 -19.14
C GLN A 111 -17.37 12.59 -19.05
N MET A 112 -17.48 13.89 -18.79
CA MET A 112 -18.77 14.57 -18.78
C MET A 112 -19.46 14.50 -20.14
N LEU A 113 -18.70 14.70 -21.24
CA LEU A 113 -19.22 14.60 -22.59
C LEU A 113 -19.82 13.22 -22.88
N LEU A 114 -19.10 12.15 -22.53
CA LEU A 114 -19.58 10.77 -22.68
C LEU A 114 -20.82 10.48 -21.83
N SER A 115 -20.86 10.98 -20.59
CA SER A 115 -22.03 10.84 -19.72
C SER A 115 -23.24 11.54 -20.33
N LEU A 116 -23.09 12.78 -20.81
CA LEU A 116 -24.17 13.55 -21.42
C LEU A 116 -24.65 12.95 -22.76
N SER A 117 -23.76 12.33 -23.53
CA SER A 117 -24.11 11.70 -24.81
C SER A 117 -25.00 10.46 -24.68
N SER A 118 -25.19 9.94 -23.46
CA SER A 118 -26.18 8.88 -23.21
C SER A 118 -27.63 9.33 -23.42
N HIS A 119 -27.88 10.64 -23.56
CA HIS A 119 -29.21 11.16 -23.82
C HIS A 119 -29.67 10.91 -25.27
N PRO A 120 -30.88 10.37 -25.52
CA PRO A 120 -31.34 10.04 -26.88
C PRO A 120 -31.36 11.21 -27.86
N ASN A 121 -31.57 12.43 -27.37
CA ASN A 121 -31.60 13.66 -28.17
C ASN A 121 -30.33 14.51 -28.02
N PHE A 122 -29.21 13.92 -27.58
CA PHE A 122 -27.99 14.67 -27.27
C PHE A 122 -27.55 15.57 -28.44
N ASP A 123 -27.46 15.04 -29.66
CA ASP A 123 -27.00 15.80 -30.84
C ASP A 123 -27.85 17.04 -31.10
N LYS A 124 -29.18 16.91 -31.10
CA LYS A 124 -30.10 18.04 -31.29
C LYS A 124 -29.97 19.09 -30.19
N ILE A 125 -29.78 18.65 -28.95
CA ILE A 125 -29.62 19.56 -27.80
C ILE A 125 -28.26 20.26 -27.87
N LEU A 126 -27.21 19.57 -28.28
CA LEU A 126 -25.87 20.12 -28.46
C LEU A 126 -25.88 21.19 -29.57
N GLU A 127 -26.46 20.89 -30.73
CA GLU A 127 -26.57 21.82 -31.87
C GLU A 127 -27.39 23.08 -31.53
N LYS A 128 -28.37 22.95 -30.62
CA LYS A 128 -29.18 24.08 -30.16
C LYS A 128 -28.41 25.07 -29.28
N HIS A 129 -27.41 24.60 -28.52
CA HIS A 129 -26.73 25.42 -27.51
C HIS A 129 -25.27 25.72 -27.84
N ILE A 130 -24.63 24.96 -28.74
CA ILE A 130 -23.25 25.15 -29.18
C ILE A 130 -23.24 25.30 -30.69
N SER A 131 -22.58 26.36 -31.19
CA SER A 131 -22.53 26.69 -32.62
C SER A 131 -21.10 26.91 -33.12
N GLY A 132 -20.92 26.87 -34.44
CA GLY A 132 -19.66 27.23 -35.08
C GLY A 132 -18.52 26.24 -34.82
N GLN A 133 -17.32 26.76 -34.58
CA GLN A 133 -16.10 25.96 -34.45
C GLN A 133 -16.10 25.04 -33.21
N ASP A 134 -16.74 25.48 -32.13
CA ASP A 134 -16.86 24.66 -30.91
C ASP A 134 -17.70 23.40 -31.16
N LEU A 135 -18.79 23.52 -31.92
CA LEU A 135 -19.64 22.37 -32.27
C LEU A 135 -18.87 21.33 -33.08
N LEU A 136 -18.11 21.77 -34.10
CA LEU A 136 -17.26 20.89 -34.90
C LEU A 136 -16.19 20.21 -34.04
N THR A 137 -15.57 20.98 -33.13
CA THR A 137 -14.52 20.49 -32.24
C THR A 137 -15.05 19.42 -31.29
N ILE A 138 -16.21 19.64 -30.67
CA ILE A 138 -16.85 18.67 -29.78
C ILE A 138 -17.25 17.40 -30.54
N LYS A 139 -17.86 17.52 -31.73
CA LYS A 139 -18.22 16.37 -32.55
C LYS A 139 -17.00 15.53 -32.93
N ASN A 140 -15.89 16.16 -33.30
CA ASN A 140 -14.63 15.47 -33.58
C ASN A 140 -14.06 14.77 -32.34
N ILE A 141 -14.06 15.44 -31.18
CA ILE A 141 -13.64 14.85 -29.91
C ILE A 141 -14.51 13.64 -29.56
N PHE A 142 -15.82 13.73 -29.76
CA PHE A 142 -16.76 12.64 -29.49
C PHE A 142 -16.52 11.43 -30.40
N ILE A 143 -16.31 11.64 -31.70
CA ILE A 143 -15.96 10.57 -32.65
C ILE A 143 -14.67 9.87 -32.21
N ASN A 144 -13.65 10.62 -31.81
CA ASN A 144 -12.38 10.05 -31.33
C ASN A 144 -12.56 9.29 -30.02
N LEU A 145 -13.38 9.80 -29.09
CA LEU A 145 -13.69 9.14 -27.83
C LEU A 145 -14.37 7.78 -28.04
N ASN A 146 -15.28 7.67 -29.00
CA ASN A 146 -15.93 6.39 -29.30
C ASN A 146 -14.98 5.36 -29.93
N LYS A 147 -13.89 5.81 -30.58
CA LYS A 147 -12.86 4.92 -31.16
C LYS A 147 -11.80 4.50 -30.15
N GLU A 148 -11.31 5.43 -29.34
CA GLU A 148 -10.12 5.22 -28.50
C GLU A 148 -10.43 5.10 -27.00
N GLY A 149 -11.66 5.41 -26.59
CA GLY A 149 -12.05 5.56 -25.20
C GLY A 149 -11.48 6.81 -24.53
N ASN A 150 -11.94 7.11 -23.32
CA ASN A 150 -11.38 8.21 -22.53
C ASN A 150 -10.25 7.72 -21.62
N LYS A 151 -9.00 7.99 -22.00
CA LYS A 151 -7.82 7.58 -21.23
C LYS A 151 -7.37 8.68 -20.26
N MET A 152 -7.15 8.32 -18.99
CA MET A 152 -6.60 9.21 -17.98
C MET A 152 -5.15 9.56 -18.33
N PRO A 153 -4.79 10.85 -18.43
CA PRO A 153 -3.41 11.25 -18.66
C PRO A 153 -2.55 11.04 -17.41
N PRO A 154 -1.27 10.68 -17.57
CA PRO A 154 -0.36 10.46 -16.46
C PRO A 154 -0.14 11.75 -15.65
N ASP A 155 0.06 11.58 -14.34
CA ASP A 155 0.27 12.66 -13.39
C ASP A 155 1.53 13.46 -13.70
N SER A 156 1.34 14.56 -14.44
CA SER A 156 2.40 15.50 -14.79
C SER A 156 2.63 16.48 -13.64
N GLN A 157 3.24 16.01 -12.55
CA GLN A 157 3.90 16.87 -11.55
C GLN A 157 5.30 16.34 -11.25
N SER A 158 6.19 16.42 -12.23
CA SER A 158 7.58 16.85 -12.02
C SER A 158 8.25 17.07 -13.39
N ALA A 159 8.48 18.34 -13.75
CA ALA A 159 9.28 18.67 -14.91
C ALA A 159 10.75 18.37 -14.59
N LYS A 160 11.21 17.19 -15.00
CA LYS A 160 12.56 16.88 -15.55
C LYS A 160 12.72 15.36 -15.66
N GLY A 161 12.65 14.82 -16.87
CA GLY A 161 13.09 13.46 -17.16
C GLY A 161 12.29 12.73 -18.22
N LYS A 162 12.69 12.95 -19.48
CA LYS A 162 12.57 12.06 -20.67
C LYS A 162 11.19 11.47 -21.07
N ARG A 163 10.95 11.59 -22.39
CA ARG A 163 9.87 10.99 -23.19
C ARG A 163 9.51 9.58 -22.74
N ILE A 164 8.23 9.37 -22.44
CA ILE A 164 7.60 8.04 -22.39
C ILE A 164 6.76 7.91 -23.68
N VAL A 165 7.10 6.90 -24.47
CA VAL A 165 6.39 6.48 -25.69
C VAL A 165 5.09 5.76 -25.29
N PRO A 166 3.99 5.80 -26.07
CA PRO A 166 2.70 5.26 -25.66
C PRO A 166 2.72 3.73 -25.57
N VAL A 167 2.19 3.18 -24.48
CA VAL A 167 2.03 1.74 -24.24
C VAL A 167 0.96 1.17 -25.19
N ARG A 168 1.40 0.32 -26.13
CA ARG A 168 0.61 -0.75 -26.74
C ARG A 168 1.20 -2.07 -26.26
N GLY A 169 0.32 -3.01 -25.89
CA GLY A 169 0.66 -4.42 -25.73
C GLY A 169 0.89 -4.84 -24.28
N VAL A 170 0.41 -6.04 -23.97
CA VAL A 170 0.72 -6.79 -22.75
C VAL A 170 2.20 -6.61 -22.42
N GLY A 171 2.50 -5.91 -21.32
CA GLY A 171 3.87 -5.55 -20.96
C GLY A 171 4.75 -6.79 -20.88
N ASN A 172 5.88 -6.77 -21.58
CA ASN A 172 6.91 -7.79 -21.41
C ASN A 172 7.35 -7.79 -19.94
N LYS A 173 7.58 -8.97 -19.34
CA LYS A 173 8.02 -9.13 -17.94
C LYS A 173 9.20 -8.22 -17.60
N THR A 174 10.10 -7.99 -18.56
CA THR A 174 11.27 -7.12 -18.41
C THR A 174 10.87 -5.65 -18.25
N GLU A 175 9.97 -5.15 -19.09
CA GLU A 175 9.51 -3.77 -19.05
C GLU A 175 8.72 -3.49 -17.76
N TYR A 176 7.83 -4.40 -17.37
CA TYR A 176 7.14 -4.34 -16.08
C TYR A 176 8.13 -4.23 -14.91
N CYS A 177 9.12 -5.13 -14.90
CA CYS A 177 10.12 -5.17 -13.84
C CYS A 177 10.96 -3.89 -13.80
N GLU A 178 11.40 -3.37 -14.93
CA GLU A 178 12.18 -2.12 -15.01
C GLU A 178 11.37 -0.92 -14.52
N GLN A 179 10.11 -0.82 -14.93
CA GLN A 179 9.22 0.28 -14.51
C GLN A 179 8.98 0.25 -12.99
N LEU A 180 8.62 -0.92 -12.45
CA LEU A 180 8.32 -1.05 -11.03
C LEU A 180 9.57 -0.85 -10.17
N THR A 181 10.70 -1.47 -10.52
CA THR A 181 11.94 -1.32 -9.75
C THR A 181 12.49 0.11 -9.84
N SER A 182 12.36 0.79 -10.98
CA SER A 182 12.71 2.21 -11.11
C SER A 182 11.85 3.10 -10.21
N LEU A 183 10.55 2.82 -10.12
CA LEU A 183 9.64 3.56 -9.26
C LEU A 183 9.95 3.34 -7.78
N LEU A 184 10.19 2.08 -7.38
CA LEU A 184 10.66 1.73 -6.05
C LEU A 184 11.99 2.42 -5.74
N ALA A 185 12.91 2.53 -6.68
CA ALA A 185 14.23 3.17 -6.51
C ALA A 185 14.24 4.70 -6.72
N SER A 186 13.07 5.34 -6.91
CA SER A 186 13.00 6.78 -7.19
C SER A 186 13.65 7.62 -6.09
N ASN A 187 14.24 8.76 -6.49
CA ASN A 187 14.76 9.76 -5.55
C ASN A 187 13.63 10.46 -4.78
N ASP A 188 12.42 10.55 -5.34
CA ASP A 188 11.25 11.12 -4.66
C ASP A 188 10.56 10.06 -3.80
N PHE A 189 10.46 10.32 -2.49
CA PHE A 189 9.83 9.39 -1.55
C PHE A 189 8.36 9.10 -1.87
N ARG A 190 7.66 10.02 -2.55
CA ARG A 190 6.27 9.84 -2.97
C ARG A 190 6.16 8.84 -4.11
N ASP A 191 7.13 8.85 -5.02
CA ASP A 191 7.18 7.89 -6.11
C ASP A 191 7.53 6.50 -5.59
N ARG A 192 8.38 6.39 -4.56
CA ARG A 192 8.60 5.11 -3.88
C ARG A 192 7.34 4.56 -3.23
N ILE A 193 6.55 5.41 -2.55
CA ILE A 193 5.23 5.03 -2.00
C ILE A 193 4.30 4.56 -3.13
N LYS A 194 4.24 5.28 -4.26
CA LYS A 194 3.48 4.80 -5.43
C LYS A 194 3.99 3.46 -5.95
N GLY A 195 5.30 3.21 -5.92
CA GLY A 195 5.88 1.93 -6.29
C GLY A 195 5.41 0.80 -5.37
N ILE A 196 5.31 1.06 -4.07
CA ILE A 196 4.75 0.12 -3.10
C ILE A 196 3.25 -0.11 -3.36
N ASP A 197 2.48 0.95 -3.59
CA ASP A 197 1.04 0.87 -3.89
C ASP A 197 0.78 0.12 -5.20
N GLN A 198 1.62 0.35 -6.22
CA GLN A 198 1.55 -0.34 -7.50
C GLN A 198 1.86 -1.84 -7.32
N LEU A 199 2.93 -2.19 -6.61
CA LEU A 199 3.24 -3.59 -6.29
C LEU A 199 2.06 -4.26 -5.56
N LEU A 200 1.44 -3.57 -4.60
CA LEU A 200 0.29 -4.08 -3.88
C LEU A 200 -0.90 -4.34 -4.82
N ALA A 201 -1.23 -3.39 -5.69
CA ALA A 201 -2.30 -3.54 -6.68
C ALA A 201 -1.99 -4.67 -7.68
N ASP A 202 -0.74 -4.81 -8.11
CA ASP A 202 -0.33 -5.87 -9.04
C ASP A 202 -0.34 -7.25 -8.38
N CYS A 203 -0.06 -7.35 -7.07
CA CYS A 203 -0.28 -8.60 -6.35
C CYS A 203 -1.76 -9.02 -6.34
N GLN A 204 -2.68 -8.05 -6.32
CA GLN A 204 -4.13 -8.30 -6.31
C GLN A 204 -4.68 -8.65 -7.69
N HIS A 205 -4.23 -7.93 -8.72
CA HIS A 205 -4.85 -7.98 -10.06
C HIS A 205 -3.99 -8.69 -11.12
N ASN A 206 -2.67 -8.75 -10.92
CA ASN A 206 -1.69 -9.24 -11.90
C ASN A 206 -0.65 -10.19 -11.26
N SER A 207 -1.06 -11.01 -10.28
CA SER A 207 -0.17 -11.81 -9.42
C SER A 207 0.86 -12.64 -10.19
N ASN A 208 0.47 -13.25 -11.32
CA ASN A 208 1.38 -14.03 -12.18
C ASN A 208 2.57 -13.20 -12.70
N MET A 209 2.36 -11.92 -13.03
CA MET A 209 3.44 -11.03 -13.48
C MET A 209 4.43 -10.78 -12.34
N VAL A 210 3.93 -10.53 -11.12
CA VAL A 210 4.75 -10.37 -9.92
C VAL A 210 5.52 -11.64 -9.61
N ILE A 211 4.88 -12.81 -9.64
CA ILE A 211 5.51 -14.11 -9.37
C ILE A 211 6.63 -14.39 -10.38
N ASN A 212 6.42 -14.08 -11.66
CA ASN A 212 7.42 -14.26 -12.72
C ASN A 212 8.61 -13.31 -12.60
N THR A 213 8.48 -12.22 -11.84
CA THR A 213 9.52 -11.19 -11.62
C THR A 213 9.89 -11.05 -10.14
N ILE A 214 9.60 -12.08 -9.34
CA ILE A 214 9.61 -11.97 -7.88
C ILE A 214 10.97 -11.57 -7.32
N PHE A 215 12.07 -12.11 -7.84
CA PHE A 215 13.41 -11.81 -7.32
C PHE A 215 13.80 -10.33 -7.47
N PRO A 216 13.84 -9.75 -8.69
CA PRO A 216 14.22 -8.34 -8.83
C PRO A 216 13.22 -7.37 -8.18
N VAL A 217 11.92 -7.70 -8.20
CA VAL A 217 10.90 -6.86 -7.56
C VAL A 217 11.07 -6.83 -6.04
N PHE A 218 11.26 -7.99 -5.39
CA PHE A 218 11.42 -8.05 -3.95
C PHE A 218 12.82 -7.66 -3.47
N ASP A 219 13.85 -7.77 -4.32
CA ASP A 219 15.15 -7.19 -4.02
C ASP A 219 15.07 -5.65 -3.97
N ALA A 220 14.34 -5.02 -4.90
CA ALA A 220 14.08 -3.58 -4.83
C ALA A 220 13.14 -3.19 -3.67
N PHE A 221 12.11 -4.00 -3.39
CA PHE A 221 11.19 -3.75 -2.27
C PHE A 221 11.88 -3.87 -0.90
N LYS A 222 12.84 -4.79 -0.75
CA LYS A 222 13.68 -4.94 0.45
C LYS A 222 14.33 -3.61 0.85
N ASP A 223 14.78 -2.80 -0.11
CA ASP A 223 15.38 -1.50 0.18
C ASP A 223 14.37 -0.47 0.71
N ARG A 224 13.06 -0.71 0.57
CA ARG A 224 11.99 0.11 1.19
C ARG A 224 11.72 -0.35 2.62
N LEU A 225 11.88 -1.64 2.92
CA LEU A 225 11.92 -2.12 4.30
C LEU A 225 13.14 -1.59 5.04
N LEU A 226 14.29 -1.42 4.39
CA LEU A 226 15.51 -0.91 5.05
C LEU A 226 15.67 0.61 4.98
N GLU A 227 14.60 1.33 4.63
CA GLU A 227 14.73 2.73 4.26
C GLU A 227 14.89 3.69 5.45
N SER A 228 15.73 4.72 5.28
CA SER A 228 15.93 5.78 6.27
C SER A 228 14.72 6.72 6.41
N ASN A 229 13.94 6.90 5.34
CA ASN A 229 12.69 7.66 5.38
C ASN A 229 11.61 6.83 6.10
N SER A 230 11.31 7.22 7.34
CA SER A 230 10.36 6.51 8.20
C SER A 230 8.96 6.38 7.61
N LYS A 231 8.54 7.31 6.74
CA LYS A 231 7.22 7.24 6.08
C LYS A 231 7.18 6.16 5.01
N VAL A 232 8.21 6.07 4.17
CA VAL A 232 8.31 5.00 3.15
C VAL A 232 8.52 3.66 3.82
N ASN A 233 9.37 3.62 4.86
CA ASN A 233 9.62 2.41 5.63
C ASN A 233 8.34 1.86 6.29
N LEU A 234 7.61 2.71 7.01
CA LEU A 234 6.34 2.31 7.62
C LEU A 234 5.33 1.83 6.57
N HIS A 235 5.19 2.56 5.46
CA HIS A 235 4.28 2.19 4.38
C HIS A 235 4.63 0.83 3.74
N ALA A 236 5.93 0.54 3.56
CA ALA A 236 6.40 -0.75 3.08
C ALA A 236 6.06 -1.87 4.09
N LEU A 237 6.33 -1.66 5.38
CA LEU A 237 6.02 -2.63 6.44
C LEU A 237 4.51 -2.89 6.57
N GLU A 238 3.66 -1.87 6.45
CA GLU A 238 2.20 -2.01 6.52
C GLU A 238 1.61 -2.66 5.25
N SER A 239 2.27 -2.52 4.11
CA SER A 239 1.85 -3.15 2.85
C SER A 239 2.26 -4.62 2.76
N LEU A 240 3.36 -4.99 3.40
CA LEU A 240 3.93 -6.34 3.31
C LEU A 240 2.98 -7.46 3.77
N PRO A 241 2.24 -7.37 4.90
CA PRO A 241 1.24 -8.38 5.26
C PRO A 241 0.22 -8.66 4.17
N LYS A 242 -0.25 -7.61 3.49
CA LYS A 242 -1.23 -7.72 2.41
C LYS A 242 -0.61 -8.42 1.20
N ILE A 243 0.60 -8.03 0.82
CA ILE A 243 1.38 -8.68 -0.24
C ILE A 243 1.57 -10.18 0.06
N ILE A 244 1.98 -10.52 1.29
CA ILE A 244 2.15 -11.90 1.73
C ILE A 244 0.84 -12.68 1.61
N SER A 245 -0.29 -12.11 2.03
CA SER A 245 -1.60 -12.79 1.96
C SER A 245 -2.07 -13.08 0.52
N MET A 246 -1.65 -12.26 -0.44
CA MET A 246 -2.00 -12.40 -1.85
C MET A 246 -1.09 -13.40 -2.59
N LEU A 247 0.22 -13.36 -2.32
CA LEU A 247 1.20 -14.23 -2.99
C LEU A 247 1.44 -15.56 -2.25
N LYS A 248 1.08 -15.66 -0.97
CA LYS A 248 1.13 -16.89 -0.15
C LYS A 248 2.46 -17.63 -0.29
N ASN A 249 2.42 -18.90 -0.68
CA ASN A 249 3.58 -19.78 -0.77
C ASN A 249 4.64 -19.30 -1.77
N ASP A 250 4.31 -18.47 -2.77
CA ASP A 250 5.31 -17.90 -3.67
C ASP A 250 6.29 -16.98 -2.92
N MET A 251 5.89 -16.40 -1.79
CA MET A 251 6.78 -15.61 -0.91
C MET A 251 7.93 -16.43 -0.33
N SER A 252 7.81 -17.76 -0.24
CA SER A 252 8.90 -18.63 0.22
C SER A 252 10.18 -18.44 -0.60
N ARG A 253 10.06 -18.08 -1.88
CA ARG A 253 11.20 -17.86 -2.78
C ARG A 253 12.08 -16.68 -2.36
N VAL A 254 11.51 -15.71 -1.64
CA VAL A 254 12.17 -14.46 -1.25
C VAL A 254 12.21 -14.26 0.27
N VAL A 255 11.73 -15.21 1.06
CA VAL A 255 11.69 -15.10 2.53
C VAL A 255 13.08 -14.86 3.14
N ASN A 256 14.13 -15.45 2.56
CA ASN A 256 15.50 -15.30 3.07
C ASN A 256 16.06 -13.89 2.94
N ILE A 257 15.57 -13.07 2.00
CA ILE A 257 15.98 -11.66 1.87
C ILE A 257 15.04 -10.73 2.65
N LEU A 258 13.76 -11.07 2.74
CA LEU A 258 12.76 -10.25 3.43
C LEU A 258 12.83 -10.42 4.95
N PHE A 259 13.02 -11.64 5.44
CA PHE A 259 12.99 -11.89 6.88
C PHE A 259 14.04 -11.08 7.64
N PRO A 260 15.34 -11.07 7.24
CA PRO A 260 16.34 -10.18 7.85
C PRO A 260 15.95 -8.71 7.76
N ALA A 261 15.44 -8.26 6.61
CA ALA A 261 15.03 -6.87 6.40
C ALA A 261 13.89 -6.44 7.34
N ILE A 262 13.02 -7.36 7.75
CA ILE A 262 11.95 -7.11 8.71
C ILE A 262 12.49 -7.06 10.15
N VAL A 263 13.35 -8.01 10.54
CA VAL A 263 13.66 -8.24 11.96
C VAL A 263 14.87 -7.47 12.48
N ASP A 264 15.81 -7.08 11.63
CA ASP A 264 17.10 -6.53 12.08
C ASP A 264 16.97 -5.18 12.79
N ASN A 265 16.15 -4.30 12.25
CA ASN A 265 16.05 -2.92 12.73
C ASN A 265 14.69 -2.57 13.34
N HIS A 266 13.62 -3.25 12.93
CA HIS A 266 12.26 -2.77 13.25
C HIS A 266 11.73 -3.28 14.59
N LEU A 267 12.11 -4.49 15.01
CA LEU A 267 11.68 -5.05 16.30
C LEU A 267 12.36 -4.38 17.50
N ASN A 268 13.46 -3.65 17.28
CA ASN A 268 14.11 -2.79 18.28
C ASN A 268 13.76 -1.30 18.10
N SER A 269 12.85 -0.96 17.18
CA SER A 269 12.48 0.42 16.91
C SER A 269 11.78 1.06 18.10
N LYS A 270 12.14 2.31 18.40
CA LYS A 270 11.41 3.16 19.37
C LYS A 270 10.09 3.71 18.79
N ASN A 271 9.90 3.63 17.47
CA ASN A 271 8.65 4.01 16.83
C ASN A 271 7.67 2.84 16.91
N ASN A 272 6.63 2.99 17.75
CA ASN A 272 5.62 1.95 17.97
C ASN A 272 4.88 1.54 16.70
N ALA A 273 4.68 2.44 15.74
CA ALA A 273 4.03 2.10 14.47
C ALA A 273 4.92 1.17 13.63
N ILE A 274 6.22 1.46 13.53
CA ILE A 274 7.19 0.62 12.83
C ILE A 274 7.31 -0.75 13.52
N TYR A 275 7.40 -0.76 14.86
CA TYR A 275 7.43 -2.00 15.64
C TYR A 275 6.18 -2.85 15.38
N SER A 276 4.98 -2.25 15.49
CA SER A 276 3.70 -2.92 15.28
C SER A 276 3.57 -3.46 13.85
N ALA A 277 3.96 -2.67 12.84
CA ALA A 277 3.93 -3.10 11.45
C ALA A 277 4.89 -4.27 11.18
N ALA A 278 6.09 -4.26 11.78
CA ALA A 278 7.04 -5.38 11.68
C ALA A 278 6.50 -6.66 12.35
N VAL A 279 5.89 -6.56 13.53
CA VAL A 279 5.20 -7.68 14.17
C VAL A 279 4.07 -8.21 13.28
N GLY A 280 3.30 -7.31 12.65
CA GLY A 280 2.27 -7.65 11.67
C GLY A 280 2.83 -8.44 10.47
N ALA A 281 3.97 -8.02 9.92
CA ALA A 281 4.64 -8.72 8.83
C ALA A 281 5.12 -10.13 9.23
N ILE A 282 5.69 -10.28 10.43
CA ILE A 282 6.11 -11.59 10.97
C ILE A 282 4.90 -12.51 11.16
N ASN A 283 3.81 -12.02 11.73
CA ASN A 283 2.59 -12.80 11.91
C ASN A 283 1.99 -13.22 10.56
N ALA A 284 2.02 -12.35 9.56
CA ALA A 284 1.57 -12.69 8.20
C ALA A 284 2.45 -13.77 7.56
N LEU A 285 3.77 -13.76 7.80
CA LEU A 285 4.64 -14.84 7.34
C LEU A 285 4.23 -16.17 7.98
N ILE A 286 4.06 -16.21 9.30
CA ILE A 286 3.64 -17.41 10.05
C ILE A 286 2.28 -17.93 9.57
N LEU A 287 1.34 -17.03 9.28
CA LEU A 287 -0.02 -17.37 8.86
C LEU A 287 -0.09 -17.95 7.44
N HIS A 288 0.74 -17.46 6.51
CA HIS A 288 0.57 -17.73 5.07
C HIS A 288 1.67 -18.60 4.44
N LEU A 289 2.78 -18.86 5.13
CA LEU A 289 3.86 -19.72 4.64
C LEU A 289 3.96 -21.01 5.45
N ASP A 290 4.56 -22.03 4.84
CA ASP A 290 4.91 -23.27 5.56
C ASP A 290 5.86 -22.97 6.73
N ARG A 291 5.37 -23.27 7.93
CA ARG A 291 6.08 -23.09 9.20
C ARG A 291 7.42 -23.81 9.22
N GLN A 292 7.56 -24.94 8.51
CA GLN A 292 8.83 -25.67 8.40
C GLN A 292 9.93 -24.82 7.75
N ILE A 293 9.58 -24.00 6.75
CA ILE A 293 10.51 -23.11 6.06
C ILE A 293 10.90 -21.93 6.96
N LEU A 294 9.99 -21.48 7.84
CA LEU A 294 10.20 -20.35 8.74
C LEU A 294 11.09 -20.67 9.94
N VAL A 295 11.12 -21.92 10.42
CA VAL A 295 11.92 -22.28 11.62
C VAL A 295 13.38 -21.83 11.48
N GLN A 296 14.02 -22.10 10.34
CA GLN A 296 15.44 -21.78 10.15
C GLN A 296 15.72 -20.26 10.18
N PRO A 297 15.05 -19.39 9.40
CA PRO A 297 15.21 -17.94 9.49
C PRO A 297 15.02 -17.39 10.91
N PHE A 298 13.97 -17.82 11.62
CA PHE A 298 13.71 -17.38 12.99
C PHE A 298 14.85 -17.79 13.93
N CYS A 299 15.29 -19.05 13.88
CA CYS A 299 16.37 -19.53 14.73
C CYS A 299 17.69 -18.81 14.47
N THR A 300 18.06 -18.65 13.21
CA THR A 300 19.30 -17.95 12.82
C THR A 300 19.30 -16.51 13.32
N LYS A 301 18.20 -15.75 13.14
CA LYS A 301 18.16 -14.36 13.58
C LYS A 301 18.07 -14.25 15.11
N ALA A 302 17.29 -15.10 15.78
CA ALA A 302 17.19 -15.13 17.24
C ALA A 302 18.55 -15.40 17.92
N GLN A 303 19.43 -16.17 17.28
CA GLN A 303 20.78 -16.42 17.79
C GLN A 303 21.58 -15.11 17.94
N PHE A 304 21.56 -14.25 16.91
CA PHE A 304 22.46 -13.08 16.82
C PHE A 304 21.84 -11.73 17.18
N LEU A 305 20.50 -11.60 17.17
CA LEU A 305 19.82 -10.37 17.55
C LEU A 305 20.06 -10.01 19.03
N LYS A 306 19.66 -8.80 19.41
CA LYS A 306 19.77 -8.29 20.78
C LYS A 306 18.48 -7.59 21.18
N GLY A 307 18.34 -7.33 22.48
CA GLY A 307 17.23 -6.56 23.03
C GLY A 307 15.88 -7.23 22.77
N LYS A 308 14.87 -6.40 22.50
CA LYS A 308 13.49 -6.84 22.32
C LYS A 308 13.33 -7.76 21.09
N ALA A 309 14.02 -7.46 20.00
CA ALA A 309 13.98 -8.29 18.79
C ALA A 309 14.38 -9.76 19.05
N LYS A 310 15.39 -10.00 19.91
CA LYS A 310 15.78 -11.37 20.29
C LYS A 310 14.67 -12.07 21.06
N VAL A 311 14.08 -11.39 22.05
CA VAL A 311 12.99 -11.92 22.88
C VAL A 311 11.80 -12.30 22.01
N ASP A 312 11.33 -11.36 21.18
CA ASP A 312 10.16 -11.56 20.31
C ASP A 312 10.36 -12.77 19.36
N LEU A 313 11.56 -12.93 18.77
CA LEU A 313 11.81 -14.09 17.91
C LEU A 313 11.89 -15.41 18.67
N ILE A 314 12.46 -15.44 19.88
CA ILE A 314 12.49 -16.66 20.70
C ILE A 314 11.07 -17.09 21.07
N GLU A 315 10.21 -16.14 21.45
CA GLU A 315 8.80 -16.43 21.72
C GLU A 315 8.09 -16.99 20.49
N LYS A 316 8.34 -16.43 19.29
CA LYS A 316 7.80 -17.00 18.05
C LYS A 316 8.36 -18.39 17.72
N VAL A 317 9.63 -18.68 18.00
CA VAL A 317 10.16 -20.04 17.84
C VAL A 317 9.43 -21.00 18.79
N ALA A 318 9.19 -20.60 20.04
CA ALA A 318 8.46 -21.42 21.00
C ALA A 318 7.02 -21.72 20.54
N GLU A 319 6.33 -20.74 19.93
CA GLU A 319 5.01 -20.94 19.30
C GLU A 319 5.06 -21.91 18.10
N LEU A 320 6.15 -21.92 17.33
CA LEU A 320 6.28 -22.79 16.14
C LEU A 320 6.61 -24.25 16.49
N VAL A 321 7.28 -24.51 17.61
CA VAL A 321 7.67 -25.86 18.05
C VAL A 321 6.50 -26.86 18.09
N PRO A 322 5.37 -26.59 18.79
CA PRO A 322 4.26 -27.54 18.86
C PRO A 322 3.57 -27.79 17.52
N GLU A 323 3.70 -26.88 16.56
CA GLU A 323 3.09 -27.02 15.23
C GLU A 323 3.99 -27.77 14.24
N VAL A 324 5.32 -27.65 14.40
CA VAL A 324 6.29 -28.25 13.48
C VAL A 324 6.78 -29.61 13.96
N TYR A 325 6.96 -29.80 15.28
CA TYR A 325 7.52 -31.04 15.82
C TYR A 325 6.72 -32.29 15.43
N PRO A 326 5.38 -32.34 15.59
CA PRO A 326 4.61 -33.55 15.26
C PRO A 326 4.69 -33.95 13.79
N CYS A 327 4.84 -32.96 12.90
CA CYS A 327 4.89 -33.17 11.46
C CYS A 327 6.31 -33.48 10.96
N LYS A 328 7.33 -32.84 11.55
CA LYS A 328 8.73 -32.94 11.10
C LYS A 328 9.72 -32.72 12.24
N PRO A 329 9.89 -33.71 13.15
CA PRO A 329 10.74 -33.60 14.34
C PRO A 329 12.17 -33.14 14.03
N GLN A 330 12.75 -33.66 12.94
CA GLN A 330 14.11 -33.35 12.50
C GLN A 330 14.36 -31.86 12.26
N VAL A 331 13.34 -31.08 11.84
CA VAL A 331 13.51 -29.62 11.67
C VAL A 331 13.69 -28.95 13.02
N VAL A 332 12.92 -29.33 14.03
CA VAL A 332 13.06 -28.79 15.38
C VAL A 332 14.39 -29.22 16.00
N GLU A 333 14.71 -30.51 15.89
CA GLU A 333 15.95 -31.07 16.44
C GLU A 333 17.21 -30.43 15.82
N HIS A 334 17.24 -30.27 14.50
CA HIS A 334 18.41 -29.71 13.82
C HIS A 334 18.49 -28.18 13.88
N LYS A 335 17.38 -27.46 14.08
CA LYS A 335 17.35 -25.99 13.96
C LYS A 335 17.05 -25.27 15.27
N VAL A 336 16.12 -25.78 16.06
CA VAL A 336 15.67 -25.15 17.31
C VAL A 336 16.57 -25.56 18.48
N LEU A 337 16.98 -26.83 18.59
CA LEU A 337 17.88 -27.25 19.67
C LEU A 337 19.22 -26.51 19.66
N PRO A 338 19.91 -26.29 18.52
CA PRO A 338 21.12 -25.48 18.51
C PRO A 338 20.91 -24.05 19.01
N LEU A 339 19.74 -23.45 18.72
CA LEU A 339 19.37 -22.16 19.30
C LEU A 339 19.22 -22.27 20.81
N LEU A 340 18.48 -23.25 21.32
CA LEU A 340 18.32 -23.45 22.76
C LEU A 340 19.67 -23.60 23.48
N TRP A 341 20.56 -24.46 22.97
CA TRP A 341 21.88 -24.67 23.55
C TRP A 341 22.72 -23.40 23.56
N HIS A 342 22.65 -22.60 22.50
CA HIS A 342 23.28 -21.30 22.46
C HIS A 342 22.72 -20.32 23.52
N LEU A 343 21.39 -20.27 23.69
CA LEU A 343 20.74 -19.39 24.68
C LEU A 343 21.11 -19.77 26.12
N LEU A 344 21.11 -21.06 26.44
CA LEU A 344 21.50 -21.56 27.76
C LEU A 344 22.99 -21.30 28.02
N SER A 345 23.85 -21.56 27.04
CA SER A 345 25.30 -21.32 27.16
C SER A 345 25.65 -19.83 27.35
N THR A 346 24.96 -18.93 26.64
CA THR A 346 25.22 -17.49 26.78
C THR A 346 24.72 -16.91 28.11
N SER A 347 23.76 -17.59 28.76
CA SER A 347 23.28 -17.23 30.09
C SER A 347 24.26 -17.63 31.19
N THR A 348 25.03 -18.71 30.99
CA THR A 348 25.99 -19.22 31.99
C THR A 348 27.31 -18.43 32.04
N HIS A 349 27.73 -17.82 30.93
CA HIS A 349 29.01 -17.08 30.86
C HIS A 349 29.00 -15.71 31.56
N LYS A 350 27.82 -15.15 31.88
CA LYS A 350 27.71 -13.79 32.44
C LYS A 350 27.87 -13.70 33.95
N GLY A 351 28.27 -14.78 34.64
CA GLY A 351 28.60 -14.77 36.07
C GLY A 351 27.48 -14.30 37.01
N SER A 352 26.25 -14.18 36.51
CA SER A 352 25.11 -13.77 37.33
C SER A 352 24.52 -15.00 37.99
N THR A 353 24.92 -15.19 39.24
CA THR A 353 24.15 -15.94 40.22
C THR A 353 22.69 -15.48 40.13
N LEU A 354 21.79 -16.42 39.80
CA LEU A 354 20.34 -16.25 39.97
C LEU A 354 19.62 -15.15 39.16
N CYS A 355 19.99 -14.85 37.91
CA CYS A 355 19.17 -13.97 37.05
C CYS A 355 17.95 -14.69 36.43
N ARG A 356 16.99 -15.08 37.29
CA ARG A 356 15.67 -15.63 36.91
C ARG A 356 14.66 -14.58 36.41
N SER A 357 14.98 -13.29 36.48
CA SER A 357 14.00 -12.22 36.20
C SER A 357 14.46 -11.31 35.05
N GLY A 358 14.07 -11.67 33.83
CA GLY A 358 14.28 -10.86 32.64
C GLY A 358 13.45 -11.40 31.47
N SER A 359 13.06 -10.53 30.55
CA SER A 359 12.24 -10.91 29.39
C SER A 359 12.90 -11.99 28.53
N LEU A 360 14.23 -11.93 28.36
CA LEU A 360 14.99 -12.96 27.65
C LEU A 360 14.96 -14.32 28.37
N SER A 361 15.09 -14.32 29.70
CA SER A 361 15.01 -15.56 30.49
C SER A 361 13.61 -16.17 30.39
N SER A 362 12.55 -15.35 30.47
CA SER A 362 11.17 -15.82 30.30
C SER A 362 10.92 -16.41 28.91
N ALA A 363 11.38 -15.75 27.84
CA ALA A 363 11.26 -16.30 26.48
C ALA A 363 12.05 -17.61 26.31
N THR A 364 13.25 -17.70 26.91
CA THR A 364 14.06 -18.93 26.89
C THR A 364 13.36 -20.06 27.65
N ASN A 365 12.77 -19.78 28.81
CA ASN A 365 12.00 -20.77 29.58
C ASN A 365 10.79 -21.26 28.77
N LYS A 366 10.02 -20.36 28.13
CA LYS A 366 8.92 -20.73 27.23
C LYS A 366 9.39 -21.67 26.12
N LEU A 367 10.56 -21.42 25.54
CA LEU A 367 11.14 -22.30 24.52
C LEU A 367 11.53 -23.67 25.10
N CYS A 368 12.14 -23.72 26.29
CA CYS A 368 12.44 -24.98 26.99
C CYS A 368 11.16 -25.79 27.20
N GLN A 369 10.08 -25.16 27.66
CA GLN A 369 8.81 -25.84 27.90
C GLN A 369 8.16 -26.33 26.61
N ALA A 370 8.12 -25.48 25.58
CA ALA A 370 7.55 -25.88 24.29
C ALA A 370 8.27 -27.12 23.72
N LEU A 371 9.60 -27.18 23.85
CA LEU A 371 10.38 -28.36 23.46
C LEU A 371 10.13 -29.55 24.37
N TYR A 372 10.08 -29.37 25.69
CA TYR A 372 9.86 -30.48 26.63
C TYR A 372 8.48 -31.10 26.48
N VAL A 373 7.44 -30.30 26.22
CA VAL A 373 6.08 -30.79 25.93
C VAL A 373 6.06 -31.69 24.69
N GLN A 374 6.90 -31.40 23.68
CA GLN A 374 6.94 -32.17 22.43
C GLN A 374 7.89 -33.38 22.50
N MET A 375 9.04 -33.24 23.17
CA MET A 375 10.12 -34.23 23.17
C MET A 375 10.16 -35.10 24.43
N GLY A 376 9.53 -34.65 25.52
CA GLY A 376 9.57 -35.31 26.82
C GLY A 376 11.00 -35.48 27.37
N PRO A 377 11.26 -36.59 28.08
CA PRO A 377 12.57 -36.89 28.68
C PRO A 377 13.74 -36.88 27.69
N SER A 378 13.49 -37.15 26.41
CA SER A 378 14.53 -37.15 25.38
C SER A 378 15.22 -35.78 25.24
N LEU A 379 14.56 -34.67 25.58
CA LEU A 379 15.22 -33.36 25.63
C LEU A 379 16.30 -33.30 26.71
N THR A 380 16.04 -33.90 27.88
CA THR A 380 17.00 -33.99 28.99
C THR A 380 18.17 -34.88 28.60
N ASP A 381 17.92 -36.01 27.94
CA ASP A 381 18.97 -36.91 27.45
C ASP A 381 19.89 -36.19 26.43
N LEU A 382 19.29 -35.45 25.49
CA LEU A 382 20.05 -34.66 24.52
C LEU A 382 20.89 -33.57 25.19
N SER A 383 20.39 -32.94 26.26
CA SER A 383 21.15 -31.93 26.99
C SER A 383 22.37 -32.49 27.73
N ALA A 384 22.39 -33.79 28.06
CA ALA A 384 23.55 -34.43 28.69
C ALA A 384 24.78 -34.51 27.76
N SER A 385 24.55 -34.44 26.44
CA SER A 385 25.62 -34.33 25.44
C SER A 385 26.22 -32.91 25.30
N GLN A 386 25.61 -31.92 25.97
CA GLN A 386 26.09 -30.54 25.99
C GLN A 386 27.03 -30.33 27.20
N SER A 387 27.26 -29.09 27.63
CA SER A 387 28.05 -28.82 28.83
C SER A 387 27.26 -29.14 30.11
N ALA A 388 27.96 -29.54 31.18
CA ALA A 388 27.33 -29.82 32.48
C ALA A 388 26.49 -28.64 32.99
N THR A 389 26.94 -27.41 32.78
CA THR A 389 26.21 -26.20 33.18
C THR A 389 24.90 -26.03 32.40
N VAL A 390 24.89 -26.31 31.10
CA VAL A 390 23.67 -26.27 30.27
C VAL A 390 22.68 -27.34 30.73
N HIS A 391 23.17 -28.55 31.01
CA HIS A 391 22.34 -29.66 31.50
C HIS A 391 21.67 -29.34 32.85
N VAL A 392 22.42 -28.80 33.82
CA VAL A 392 21.87 -28.41 35.12
C VAL A 392 20.86 -27.27 34.96
N LEU A 393 21.18 -26.24 34.18
CA LEU A 393 20.29 -25.09 33.98
C LEU A 393 18.96 -25.50 33.33
N LEU A 394 18.99 -26.37 32.32
CA LEU A 394 17.76 -26.87 31.69
C LEU A 394 16.87 -27.59 32.72
N ASN A 395 17.45 -28.53 33.49
CA ASN A 395 16.70 -29.28 34.49
C ASN A 395 16.12 -28.37 35.58
N ASP A 396 16.86 -27.35 36.00
CA ASP A 396 16.36 -26.37 36.97
C ASP A 396 15.18 -25.56 36.44
N ILE A 397 15.20 -25.18 35.16
CA ILE A 397 14.07 -24.48 34.50
C ILE A 397 12.84 -25.39 34.46
N LEU A 398 12.99 -26.64 34.02
CA LEU A 398 11.89 -27.60 33.88
C LEU A 398 11.27 -28.00 35.22
N ARG A 399 12.04 -27.97 36.31
CA ARG A 399 11.54 -28.24 37.68
C ARG A 399 10.70 -27.11 38.27
N THR A 400 10.96 -25.85 37.88
CA THR A 400 10.30 -24.68 38.50
C THR A 400 8.87 -24.40 38.04
N GLU A 401 8.37 -25.07 37.01
CA GLU A 401 7.04 -24.80 36.42
C GLU A 401 6.13 -26.04 36.36
N ASN A 402 6.55 -27.16 36.96
CA ASN A 402 5.69 -28.27 37.38
C ASN A 402 5.28 -28.06 38.83
#